data_AF-A0A519NDI8-F1
#
_entry.id   AF-A0A519NDI8-F1
#
_cell.length_a   1.000
_cell.length_b   1.000
_cell.length_c   1.000
_cell.angle_alpha   90.00
_cell.angle_beta   90.00
_cell.angle_gamma   90.00
#
_symmetry.space_group_name_H-M   'P 1'
#
loop_
_entity.id
_entity.type
_entity.pdbx_description
1 polymer ?
#
loop_
_entity_poly.entity_id
_entity_poly.type
_entity_poly.pdbx_seq_one_letter_code
_entity_poly.pdbx_strand_id
1 'polypeptide(L)'
;MRNADIVIIGAGISGSVLAERYASLGKKVLIIEKRDHIAGNCYDFIDENGILVSKYGAHLFHTNEEEVWQYINQFSDWYKWEHKV
;
A
#
# COMPACT_ATOMS: atom_id res chain seq x y z
N MET A 1 4.80 -19.33 -16.98
CA MET A 1 4.30 -18.96 -15.62
C MET A 1 4.54 -20.10 -14.62
N ARG A 2 5.78 -20.60 -14.52
CA ARG A 2 6.28 -21.54 -13.49
C ARG A 2 7.54 -20.84 -12.97
N ASN A 3 7.71 -20.33 -11.75
CA ASN A 3 7.25 -20.75 -10.43
C ASN A 3 7.04 -19.48 -9.57
N ALA A 4 5.81 -19.20 -9.18
CA ALA A 4 5.55 -18.37 -8.00
C ALA A 4 5.27 -19.34 -6.84
N ASP A 5 5.89 -19.11 -5.69
CA ASP A 5 5.58 -19.85 -4.48
C ASP A 5 4.22 -19.41 -3.92
N ILE A 6 3.85 -18.14 -4.18
CA ILE A 6 2.64 -17.51 -3.68
C ILE A 6 2.04 -16.62 -4.77
N VAL A 7 0.72 -16.71 -4.91
CA VAL A 7 -0.06 -15.84 -5.80
C VAL A 7 -1.04 -15.04 -4.94
N ILE A 8 -1.02 -13.71 -5.09
CA ILE A 8 -1.88 -12.76 -4.38
C ILE A 8 -2.76 -12.06 -5.41
N ILE A 9 -4.07 -12.03 -5.16
CA ILE A 9 -5.03 -11.32 -6.02
C ILE A 9 -5.41 -10.00 -5.34
N GLY A 10 -5.08 -8.89 -5.99
CA GLY A 10 -5.25 -7.52 -5.49
C GLY A 10 -3.96 -6.94 -4.90
N ALA A 11 -3.62 -5.73 -5.31
CA ALA A 11 -2.46 -4.95 -4.86
C ALA A 11 -2.84 -3.83 -3.89
N GLY A 12 -3.95 -3.99 -3.15
CA GLY A 12 -4.29 -3.10 -2.02
C GLY A 12 -3.34 -3.26 -0.82
N ILE A 13 -3.64 -2.59 0.30
CA ILE A 13 -2.81 -2.69 1.52
C ILE A 13 -2.59 -4.15 1.93
N SER A 14 -3.65 -4.95 2.06
CA SER A 14 -3.52 -6.36 2.48
C SER A 14 -2.65 -7.18 1.53
N GLY A 15 -2.85 -7.04 0.22
CA GLY A 15 -2.08 -7.79 -0.77
C GLY A 15 -0.62 -7.36 -0.83
N SER A 16 -0.36 -6.06 -0.73
CA SER A 16 0.99 -5.50 -0.73
C SER A 16 1.78 -5.88 0.52
N VAL A 17 1.14 -5.83 1.70
CA VAL A 17 1.74 -6.27 2.96
C VAL A 17 2.07 -7.76 2.90
N LEU A 18 1.11 -8.62 2.53
CA LEU A 18 1.38 -10.06 2.41
C LEU A 18 2.52 -10.35 1.41
N ALA A 19 2.52 -9.65 0.27
CA ALA A 19 3.54 -9.84 -0.74
C ALA A 19 4.93 -9.48 -0.22
N GLU A 20 5.06 -8.34 0.46
CA GLU A 20 6.31 -7.92 1.10
C GLU A 20 6.75 -8.95 2.15
N ARG A 21 5.85 -9.36 3.06
CA ARG A 21 6.17 -10.31 4.14
C ARG A 21 6.66 -11.65 3.63
N TYR A 22 6.11 -12.15 2.53
CA TYR A 22 6.57 -13.40 1.93
C TYR A 22 7.83 -13.22 1.11
N ALA A 23 7.97 -12.10 0.39
CA ALA A 23 9.18 -11.79 -0.36
C ALA A 23 10.40 -11.64 0.56
N SER A 24 10.24 -11.01 1.73
CA SER A 24 11.31 -10.88 2.74
C SER A 24 11.73 -12.23 3.35
N LEU A 25 10.87 -13.25 3.27
CA LEU A 25 11.19 -14.65 3.60
C LEU A 25 11.79 -15.43 2.40
N GLY A 26 12.14 -14.74 1.32
CA GLY A 26 12.77 -15.34 0.13
C GLY A 26 11.80 -16.07 -0.81
N LYS A 27 10.49 -15.89 -0.66
CA LYS A 27 9.48 -16.49 -1.56
C LYS A 27 9.33 -15.69 -2.84
N LYS A 28 9.12 -16.38 -3.96
CA LYS A 28 8.74 -15.76 -5.24
C LYS A 28 7.23 -15.45 -5.21
N VAL A 29 6.88 -14.18 -5.09
CA VAL A 29 5.48 -13.73 -5.03
C VAL A 29 5.04 -13.17 -6.38
N LEU A 30 3.87 -13.60 -6.85
CA LEU A 30 3.17 -13.00 -7.98
C LEU A 30 1.92 -12.27 -7.47
N ILE A 31 1.85 -10.95 -7.68
CA ILE A 31 0.65 -10.16 -7.42
C ILE A 31 -0.09 -9.94 -8.73
N ILE A 32 -1.40 -10.16 -8.74
CA ILE A 32 -2.28 -9.89 -9.89
C ILE A 32 -3.28 -8.83 -9.47
N GLU A 33 -3.21 -7.66 -10.10
CA GLU A 33 -4.14 -6.56 -9.90
C GLU A 33 -4.97 -6.35 -11.17
N LYS A 34 -6.28 -6.13 -11.01
CA LYS A 34 -7.20 -5.89 -12.13
C LYS A 34 -7.17 -4.42 -12.56
N ARG A 35 -6.94 -3.50 -11.62
CA ARG A 35 -6.80 -2.07 -11.88
C ARG A 35 -5.49 -1.79 -12.63
N ASP A 36 -5.43 -0.62 -13.23
CA ASP A 36 -4.26 -0.07 -13.93
C ASP A 36 -3.20 0.51 -12.98
N HIS A 37 -3.39 0.37 -11.67
CA HIS A 37 -2.50 0.86 -10.64
C HIS A 37 -2.53 -0.04 -9.39
N ILE A 38 -1.53 0.12 -8.54
CA ILE A 38 -1.42 -0.56 -7.24
C ILE A 38 -2.17 0.20 -6.12
N ALA A 39 -1.99 -0.22 -4.85
CA ALA A 39 -2.51 0.41 -3.64
C ALA A 39 -4.04 0.34 -3.42
N GLY A 40 -4.80 -0.25 -4.35
CA GLY A 40 -6.25 -0.40 -4.19
C GLY A 40 -6.94 0.96 -4.06
N ASN A 41 -7.73 1.16 -3.01
CA ASN A 41 -8.41 2.45 -2.78
C ASN A 41 -7.47 3.54 -2.25
N CYS A 42 -6.31 3.17 -1.70
CA CYS A 42 -5.32 4.12 -1.20
C CYS A 42 -4.44 4.70 -2.31
N TYR A 43 -4.72 4.36 -3.57
CA TYR A 43 -4.01 4.94 -4.71
C TYR A 43 -4.25 6.45 -4.81
N ASP A 44 -3.15 7.18 -4.83
CA ASP A 44 -3.09 8.58 -5.18
C ASP A 44 -2.33 8.80 -6.50
N PHE A 45 -2.51 9.97 -7.09
CA PHE A 45 -1.85 10.37 -8.31
C PHE A 45 -1.75 11.90 -8.39
N ILE A 46 -0.83 12.39 -9.21
CA ILE A 46 -0.77 13.81 -9.56
C ILE A 46 -1.76 14.07 -10.70
N ASP A 47 -2.72 14.96 -10.46
CA ASP A 47 -3.73 15.33 -11.47
C ASP A 47 -3.16 16.31 -12.52
N GLU A 48 -4.00 16.71 -13.47
CA GLU A 48 -3.64 17.65 -14.54
C GLU A 48 -3.22 19.05 -14.04
N ASN A 49 -3.55 19.38 -12.79
CA ASN A 49 -3.21 20.65 -12.15
C ASN A 49 -1.92 20.56 -11.31
N GLY A 50 -1.28 19.38 -11.27
CA GLY A 50 -0.08 19.16 -10.45
C GLY A 50 -0.37 18.91 -8.97
N ILE A 51 -1.61 18.58 -8.60
CA ILE A 51 -2.03 18.35 -7.22
C ILE A 51 -2.05 16.85 -6.93
N LEU A 52 -1.53 16.44 -5.76
CA LEU A 52 -1.64 15.06 -5.29
C LEU A 52 -3.06 14.78 -4.81
N VAL A 53 -3.74 13.83 -5.44
CA VAL A 53 -5.15 13.50 -5.20
C VAL A 53 -5.32 12.00 -4.95
N SER A 54 -6.07 11.65 -3.89
CA SER A 54 -6.52 10.28 -3.66
C SER A 54 -7.71 9.94 -4.57
N LYS A 55 -7.52 9.02 -5.51
CA LYS A 55 -8.52 8.69 -6.56
C LYS A 55 -9.85 8.20 -6.01
N TYR A 56 -9.83 7.55 -4.85
CA TYR A 56 -10.99 6.87 -4.25
C TYR A 56 -11.43 7.47 -2.91
N GLY A 57 -11.23 8.78 -2.75
CA GLY A 57 -11.55 9.51 -1.51
C GLY A 57 -10.36 9.63 -0.57
N ALA A 58 -10.48 10.52 0.41
CA ALA A 58 -9.39 10.83 1.34
C ALA A 58 -9.03 9.61 2.20
N HIS A 59 -7.74 9.30 2.27
CA HIS A 59 -7.19 8.25 3.13
C HIS A 59 -6.18 8.90 4.10
N LEU A 60 -6.50 8.87 5.38
CA LEU A 60 -5.69 9.44 6.46
C LEU A 60 -5.22 8.28 7.33
N PHE A 61 -3.92 8.06 7.38
CA PHE A 61 -3.37 6.97 8.17
C PHE A 61 -3.42 7.33 9.66
N HIS A 62 -3.96 6.42 10.47
CA HIS A 62 -3.93 6.50 11.92
C HIS A 62 -3.89 5.08 12.51
N THR A 63 -3.14 4.89 13.60
CA THR A 63 -3.08 3.62 14.31
C THR A 63 -2.68 3.86 15.76
N ASN A 64 -3.15 3.00 16.67
CA ASN A 64 -2.62 2.88 18.04
C ASN A 64 -1.66 1.68 18.19
N GLU A 65 -1.51 0.88 17.12
CA GLU A 65 -0.67 -0.31 17.10
C GLU A 65 0.77 0.07 16.75
N GLU A 66 1.66 0.00 17.73
CA GLU A 66 3.08 0.35 17.57
C GLU A 66 3.77 -0.52 16.51
N GLU A 67 3.45 -1.82 16.45
CA GLU A 67 4.02 -2.72 15.44
C GLU A 67 3.65 -2.30 14.01
N VAL A 68 2.41 -1.83 13.81
CA VAL A 68 1.95 -1.32 12.51
C VAL A 68 2.66 -0.01 12.17
N TRP A 69 2.84 0.87 13.16
CA TRP A 69 3.57 2.12 12.99
C TRP A 69 5.03 1.86 12.59
N GLN A 70 5.73 1.00 13.32
CA GLN A 70 7.12 0.62 13.02
C GLN A 70 7.26 -0.07 11.67
N TYR A 71 6.28 -0.91 11.29
CA TYR A 71 6.27 -1.54 9.98
C TYR A 71 6.16 -0.52 8.85
N ILE A 72 5.16 0.35 8.90
CA ILE A 72 4.87 1.25 7.78
C ILE A 72 5.94 2.35 7.60
N ASN A 73 6.65 2.73 8.68
CA ASN A 73 7.79 3.66 8.62
C ASN A 73 9.00 3.12 7.85
N GLN A 74 9.02 1.84 7.47
CA GLN A 74 10.08 1.28 6.61
C GLN A 74 9.92 1.65 5.14
N PHE A 75 8.72 2.11 4.72
CA PHE A 75 8.37 2.27 3.31
C PHE A 75 8.11 3.73 2.89
N SER A 76 7.96 4.65 3.84
CA SER A 76 7.76 6.07 3.56
C SER A 76 8.08 6.91 4.78
N ASP A 77 8.48 8.16 4.53
CA ASP A 77 8.45 9.23 5.53
C ASP A 77 7.01 9.69 5.77
N TRP A 78 6.76 10.19 6.98
CA TRP A 78 5.42 10.60 7.41
C TRP A 78 5.37 12.09 7.79
N TYR A 79 4.31 12.74 7.33
CA TYR A 79 3.96 14.10 7.77
C TYR A 79 2.91 14.01 8.86
N LYS A 80 3.18 14.63 10.01
CA LYS A 80 2.21 14.69 11.10
C LYS A 80 1.01 15.53 10.68
N TRP A 81 -0.18 14.94 10.69
CA TRP A 81 -1.43 15.61 10.43
C TRP A 81 -2.48 15.21 11.47
N GLU A 82 -3.15 16.20 12.06
CA GLU A 82 -4.23 16.01 13.01
C GLU A 82 -5.39 16.91 12.60
N HIS A 83 -6.60 16.35 12.48
CA HIS A 83 -7.79 17.14 12.24
C HIS A 83 -8.06 18.03 13.46
N LYS A 84 -8.08 19.36 13.26
CA LYS A 84 -8.44 20.33 14.28
C LYS A 84 -9.82 20.89 13.96
N VAL A 85 -10.76 20.69 14.88
CA VAL A 85 -12.10 21.30 14.88
C VAL A 85 -12.14 22.49 15.82
#